data_AF-A0A4D6H2K1-F1
#
_entry.id   AF-A0A4D6H2K1-F1
#
_cell.length_a   1.000
_cell.length_b   1.000
_cell.length_c   1.000
_cell.angle_alpha   90.00
_cell.angle_beta   90.00
_cell.angle_gamma   90.00
#
_symmetry.space_group_name_H-M   'P 1'
#
loop_
_entity.id
_entity.type
_entity.pdbx_description
1 polymer ?
#
loop_
_entity_poly.entity_id
_entity_poly.type
_entity_poly.pdbx_seq_one_letter_code
_entity_poly.pdbx_strand_id
1 'polypeptide(L)'
;MSTIIITVDALRADHLSQYGYRRNTMSVIDDWLANATQVDPTIANGPHTAQSLPSLLTSQYVPGEAVEECPTIATPVQSFGLTTAAFHSNTTISTRYDTVADFDHYEDFTTEMDEETDHTVPSSTRSRVYSKIADSFGPIIGKKPGVRQLAVNIHRSCGAHC
;
A
#
# COMPACT_ATOMS: atom_id res chain seq x y z
N MET A 1 -5.98 -19.99 -16.79
CA MET A 1 -4.81 -20.40 -15.99
C MET A 1 -4.90 -19.66 -14.67
N SER A 2 -4.72 -20.34 -13.54
CA SER A 2 -4.70 -19.67 -12.24
C SER A 2 -3.39 -18.91 -12.09
N THR A 3 -3.47 -17.65 -11.67
CA THR A 3 -2.32 -16.76 -11.50
C THR A 3 -2.28 -16.28 -10.06
N ILE A 4 -1.09 -16.25 -9.47
CA ILE A 4 -0.87 -15.76 -8.11
C ILE A 4 0.21 -14.67 -8.18
N ILE A 5 -0.06 -13.54 -7.53
CA ILE A 5 0.91 -12.48 -7.33
C ILE A 5 1.30 -12.50 -5.85
N ILE A 6 2.59 -12.66 -5.57
CA ILE A 6 3.13 -12.67 -4.20
C ILE A 6 4.00 -11.43 -4.03
N THR A 7 3.70 -10.63 -3.01
CA THR A 7 4.52 -9.50 -2.60
C THR A 7 5.13 -9.80 -1.23
N VAL A 8 6.40 -9.42 -1.02
CA VAL A 8 7.07 -9.56 0.28
C VAL A 8 7.39 -8.18 0.80
N ASP A 9 6.84 -7.85 1.98
CA ASP A 9 7.02 -6.53 2.57
C ASP A 9 8.45 -6.33 3.09
N ALA A 10 8.97 -5.10 2.92
CA ALA A 10 10.32 -4.72 3.30
C ALA A 10 11.45 -5.63 2.75
N LEU A 11 11.22 -6.34 1.64
CA LEU A 11 12.23 -7.22 1.02
C LEU A 11 13.31 -6.39 0.33
N ARG A 12 14.57 -6.59 0.74
CA ARG A 12 15.72 -5.95 0.10
C ARG A 12 16.46 -6.94 -0.80
N ALA A 13 16.75 -6.50 -2.02
CA ALA A 13 17.52 -7.31 -2.97
C ALA A 13 18.92 -7.67 -2.45
N ASP A 14 19.63 -6.73 -1.82
CA ASP A 14 20.99 -6.96 -1.28
C ASP A 14 21.04 -7.90 -0.06
N HIS A 15 19.89 -8.40 0.40
CA HIS A 15 19.76 -9.37 1.48
C HIS A 15 19.27 -10.75 1.01
N LEU A 16 19.36 -11.05 -0.29
CA LEU A 16 18.98 -12.34 -0.87
C LEU A 16 20.18 -13.07 -1.47
N SER A 17 20.27 -14.38 -1.21
CA SER A 17 21.35 -15.26 -1.71
C SER A 17 21.48 -15.21 -3.23
N GLN A 18 20.34 -15.19 -3.94
CA GLN A 18 20.27 -15.03 -5.39
C GLN A 18 20.93 -13.74 -5.94
N TYR A 19 21.12 -12.72 -5.09
CA TYR A 19 21.82 -11.47 -5.43
C TYR A 19 23.21 -11.38 -4.77
N GLY A 20 23.77 -12.50 -4.28
CA GLY A 20 25.12 -12.56 -3.71
C GLY A 20 25.19 -12.30 -2.20
N TYR A 21 24.05 -12.24 -1.50
CA TYR A 21 24.07 -12.14 -0.04
C TYR A 21 24.62 -13.41 0.60
N ARG A 22 25.50 -13.25 1.59
CA ARG A 22 26.22 -14.38 2.21
C ARG A 22 25.33 -15.38 2.96
N ARG A 23 24.16 -14.94 3.45
CA ARG A 23 23.23 -15.80 4.18
C ARG A 23 22.15 -16.30 3.22
N ASN A 24 21.78 -17.56 3.38
CA ASN A 24 20.63 -18.14 2.69
C ASN A 24 19.34 -17.70 3.39
N THR A 25 18.79 -16.57 2.96
CA THR A 25 17.62 -15.91 3.58
C THR A 25 16.29 -16.31 2.93
N MET A 26 16.31 -16.82 1.70
CA MET A 26 15.09 -17.11 0.93
C MET A 26 15.25 -18.30 -0.02
N SER A 27 15.76 -19.43 0.50
CA SER A 27 16.09 -20.63 -0.28
C SER A 27 14.97 -21.18 -1.16
N VAL A 28 13.71 -21.04 -0.74
CA VAL A 28 12.56 -21.54 -1.50
C VAL A 28 12.47 -20.85 -2.86
N ILE A 29 12.88 -19.58 -2.96
CA ILE A 29 12.90 -18.85 -4.23
C ILE A 29 14.11 -19.28 -5.07
N ASP A 30 15.24 -19.60 -4.46
CA ASP A 30 16.42 -20.10 -5.17
C ASP A 30 16.08 -21.35 -6.01
N ASP A 31 15.30 -22.29 -5.46
CA ASP A 31 14.83 -23.49 -6.18
C ASP A 31 13.85 -23.14 -7.32
N TRP A 32 12.99 -22.14 -7.11
CA TRP A 32 11.99 -21.72 -8.08
C TRP A 32 12.61 -20.98 -9.27
N LEU A 33 13.67 -20.22 -9.03
CA LEU A 33 14.40 -19.48 -10.06
C LEU A 33 14.99 -20.39 -11.15
N ALA A 34 15.26 -21.66 -10.84
CA ALA A 34 15.75 -22.63 -11.83
C ALA A 34 14.82 -22.80 -13.05
N ASN A 35 13.52 -22.51 -12.88
CA ASN A 35 12.52 -22.62 -13.95
C ASN A 35 11.71 -21.32 -14.14
N ALA A 36 12.16 -20.21 -13.56
CA ALA A 36 11.47 -18.92 -13.65
C ALA A 36 12.23 -17.94 -14.54
N THR A 37 11.54 -16.91 -15.00
CA THR A 37 12.18 -15.74 -15.61
C THR A 37 12.43 -14.70 -14.53
N GLN A 38 13.70 -14.34 -14.34
CA GLN A 38 14.09 -13.26 -13.45
C GLN A 38 14.18 -11.94 -14.22
N VAL A 39 13.61 -10.88 -13.65
CA VAL A 39 13.71 -9.52 -14.19
C VAL A 39 14.60 -8.69 -13.26
N ASP A 40 15.72 -8.21 -13.77
CA ASP A 40 16.70 -7.41 -13.04
C ASP A 40 17.33 -6.38 -13.99
N PRO A 41 17.31 -5.06 -13.68
CA PRO A 41 16.80 -4.44 -12.45
C PRO A 41 15.27 -4.38 -12.38
N THR A 42 14.73 -4.67 -11.19
CA THR A 42 13.33 -4.38 -10.83
C THR A 42 13.31 -3.27 -9.79
N ILE A 43 12.61 -2.18 -10.09
CA ILE A 43 12.57 -0.97 -9.26
C ILE A 43 11.13 -0.74 -8.80
N ALA A 44 10.94 -0.58 -7.49
CA ALA A 44 9.64 -0.24 -6.92
C ALA A 44 9.24 1.21 -7.26
N ASN A 45 7.93 1.44 -7.46
CA ASN A 45 7.40 2.79 -7.75
C ASN A 45 7.57 3.79 -6.60
N GLY A 46 7.84 3.30 -5.38
CA GLY A 46 8.15 4.13 -4.23
C GLY A 46 8.83 3.34 -3.11
N PRO A 47 9.51 4.02 -2.17
CA PRO A 47 10.28 3.38 -1.10
C PRO A 47 9.45 2.72 0.01
N HIS A 48 8.15 2.97 0.06
CA HIS A 48 7.27 2.46 1.11
C HIS A 48 5.98 1.86 0.55
N THR A 49 5.40 0.92 1.30
CA THR A 49 4.24 0.11 0.91
C THR A 49 3.04 0.94 0.41
N ALA A 50 2.73 2.06 1.06
CA ALA A 50 1.64 2.96 0.65
C ALA A 50 1.86 3.71 -0.67
N GLN A 51 3.05 3.63 -1.25
CA GLN A 51 3.34 4.17 -2.57
C GLN A 51 3.50 3.02 -3.56
N SER A 52 4.26 1.99 -3.20
CA SER A 52 4.59 0.88 -4.09
C SER A 52 3.38 0.00 -4.41
N LEU A 53 2.59 -0.41 -3.42
CA LEU A 53 1.45 -1.31 -3.64
C LEU A 53 0.29 -0.65 -4.39
N PRO A 54 -0.20 0.55 -4.02
CA PRO A 54 -1.21 1.24 -4.82
C PRO A 54 -0.79 1.41 -6.28
N SER A 55 0.47 1.81 -6.51
CA SER A 55 0.98 1.98 -7.87
C SER A 55 1.07 0.66 -8.64
N LEU A 56 1.48 -0.43 -7.97
CA LEU A 56 1.53 -1.77 -8.55
C LEU A 56 0.13 -2.26 -8.95
N LEU A 57 -0.85 -2.08 -8.07
CA LEU A 57 -2.22 -2.57 -8.27
C LEU A 57 -2.97 -1.76 -9.33
N THR A 58 -2.77 -0.45 -9.39
CA THR A 58 -3.51 0.43 -10.30
C THR A 58 -2.80 0.67 -11.63
N SER A 59 -1.54 0.25 -11.76
CA SER A 59 -0.67 0.61 -12.89
C SER A 59 -0.53 2.13 -13.08
N GLN A 60 -0.58 2.90 -11.99
CA GLN A 60 -0.45 4.36 -12.00
C GLN A 60 0.65 4.83 -11.05
N TYR A 61 1.32 5.93 -11.37
CA TYR A 61 2.27 6.59 -10.46
C TYR A 61 1.55 7.53 -9.48
N VAL A 62 0.41 7.12 -8.94
CA VAL A 62 -0.42 7.95 -8.05
C VAL A 62 -0.33 7.40 -6.63
N PRO A 63 0.06 8.22 -5.63
CA PRO A 63 0.05 7.77 -4.24
C PRO A 63 -1.38 7.68 -3.70
N GLY A 64 -1.69 6.56 -3.03
CA GLY A 64 -2.78 6.49 -2.07
C GLY A 64 -4.16 6.19 -2.65
N GLU A 65 -4.93 7.24 -2.93
CA GLU A 65 -6.40 7.20 -3.13
C GLU A 65 -6.81 6.39 -4.37
N ALA A 66 -5.90 6.24 -5.34
CA ALA A 66 -6.16 5.48 -6.56
C ALA A 66 -6.52 4.01 -6.28
N VAL A 67 -6.04 3.41 -5.19
CA VAL A 67 -6.30 1.99 -4.93
C VAL A 67 -7.74 1.70 -4.48
N GLU A 68 -8.44 2.72 -3.97
CA GLU A 68 -9.83 2.63 -3.51
C GLU A 68 -10.83 3.01 -4.61
N GLU A 69 -10.46 3.94 -5.48
CA GLU A 69 -11.39 4.54 -6.45
C GLU A 69 -11.08 4.20 -7.91
N CYS A 70 -9.84 3.83 -8.24
CA CYS A 70 -9.43 3.54 -9.61
C CYS A 70 -9.40 2.03 -9.87
N PRO A 71 -9.58 1.63 -11.15
CA PRO A 71 -9.38 0.24 -11.57
C PRO A 71 -8.04 -0.32 -11.10
N THR A 72 -8.09 -1.47 -10.44
CA THR A 72 -6.89 -2.24 -10.07
C THR A 72 -6.62 -3.32 -11.12
N ILE A 73 -5.58 -4.13 -10.92
CA ILE A 73 -5.32 -5.33 -11.72
C ILE A 73 -6.50 -6.31 -11.69
N ALA A 74 -7.36 -6.25 -10.68
CA ALA A 74 -8.52 -7.11 -10.57
C ALA A 74 -9.59 -6.77 -11.64
N THR A 75 -9.80 -5.50 -11.98
CA THR A 75 -10.81 -5.08 -12.97
C THR A 75 -10.64 -5.75 -14.35
N PRO A 76 -9.46 -5.68 -15.01
CA PRO A 76 -9.29 -6.36 -16.28
C PRO A 76 -9.33 -7.89 -16.13
N VAL A 77 -8.87 -8.45 -15.01
CA VAL A 77 -8.91 -9.90 -14.76
C VAL A 77 -10.35 -10.41 -14.66
N GLN A 78 -11.21 -9.70 -13.92
CA GLN A 78 -12.64 -10.00 -13.83
C GLN A 78 -13.34 -9.87 -15.19
N SER A 79 -12.93 -8.93 -16.04
CA SER A 79 -13.50 -8.77 -17.38
C SER A 79 -13.32 -10.02 -18.28
N PHE A 80 -12.35 -10.87 -17.95
CA PHE A 80 -12.14 -12.18 -18.58
C PHE A 80 -12.90 -13.34 -17.92
N GLY A 81 -13.77 -13.05 -16.94
CA GLY A 81 -14.57 -14.06 -16.23
C GLY A 81 -13.78 -14.85 -15.18
N LEU A 82 -12.67 -14.30 -14.68
CA LEU A 82 -11.86 -14.91 -13.62
C LEU A 82 -12.21 -14.31 -12.26
N THR A 83 -12.32 -15.18 -11.25
CA THR A 83 -12.48 -14.76 -9.86
C THR A 83 -11.19 -14.16 -9.32
N THR A 84 -11.30 -13.03 -8.62
CA THR A 84 -10.17 -12.30 -8.04
C THR A 84 -10.22 -12.34 -6.51
N ALA A 85 -9.06 -12.52 -5.88
CA ALA A 85 -8.96 -12.48 -4.43
C ALA A 85 -7.65 -11.81 -3.99
N ALA A 86 -7.72 -11.04 -2.91
CA ALA A 86 -6.58 -10.37 -2.28
C ALA A 86 -6.55 -10.66 -0.77
N PHE A 87 -5.36 -10.96 -0.27
CA PHE A 87 -5.10 -11.44 1.08
C PHE A 87 -3.84 -10.75 1.59
N HIS A 88 -3.90 -10.05 2.72
CA HIS A 88 -2.70 -9.45 3.29
C HIS A 88 -2.76 -9.24 4.80
N SER A 89 -1.61 -9.13 5.43
CA SER A 89 -1.46 -8.73 6.84
C SER A 89 -0.68 -7.41 6.97
N ASN A 90 -0.70 -6.57 5.93
CA ASN A 90 0.13 -5.38 5.89
C ASN A 90 -0.52 -4.22 6.66
N THR A 91 0.08 -3.82 7.77
CA THR A 91 -0.42 -2.73 8.64
C THR A 91 -0.48 -1.36 7.96
N THR A 92 0.40 -1.12 6.98
CA THR A 92 0.39 0.15 6.25
C THR A 92 -0.82 0.23 5.33
N ILE A 93 -1.21 -0.87 4.69
CA ILE A 93 -2.41 -0.94 3.85
C ILE A 93 -3.65 -0.83 4.74
N SER A 94 -3.73 -1.66 5.79
CA SER A 94 -4.89 -1.70 6.68
C SER A 94 -5.21 -0.38 7.39
N THR A 95 -4.17 0.40 7.71
CA THR A 95 -4.35 1.68 8.43
C THR A 95 -4.63 2.85 7.48
N ARG A 96 -4.25 2.75 6.20
CA ARG A 96 -4.34 3.87 5.25
C ARG A 96 -5.54 3.80 4.33
N TYR A 97 -6.03 2.59 4.04
CA TYR A 97 -7.10 2.37 3.09
C TYR A 97 -8.16 1.51 3.75
N ASP A 98 -9.41 1.85 3.53
CA ASP A 98 -10.55 1.08 4.02
C ASP A 98 -10.75 -0.18 3.17
N THR A 99 -10.35 -0.13 1.89
CA THR A 99 -10.45 -1.25 0.95
C THR A 99 -9.47 -1.14 -0.21
N VAL A 100 -9.46 -2.15 -1.09
CA VAL A 100 -8.83 -2.12 -2.41
C VAL A 100 -9.90 -2.48 -3.43
N ALA A 101 -10.03 -1.65 -4.48
CA ALA A 101 -11.08 -1.80 -5.47
C ALA A 101 -10.99 -3.10 -6.28
N ASP A 102 -12.16 -3.57 -6.71
CA ASP A 102 -12.38 -4.59 -7.74
C ASP A 102 -11.97 -6.03 -7.41
N PHE A 103 -11.62 -6.39 -6.17
CA PHE A 103 -11.44 -7.80 -5.79
C PHE A 103 -12.77 -8.45 -5.37
N ASP A 104 -13.09 -9.65 -5.87
CA ASP A 104 -14.30 -10.39 -5.44
C ASP A 104 -14.22 -10.79 -3.96
N HIS A 105 -12.99 -11.12 -3.51
CA HIS A 105 -12.68 -11.42 -2.13
C HIS A 105 -11.50 -10.57 -1.68
N TYR A 106 -11.65 -9.86 -0.56
CA TYR A 106 -10.60 -9.05 0.04
C TYR A 106 -10.56 -9.34 1.53
N GLU A 107 -9.41 -9.80 2.04
CA GLU A 107 -9.23 -10.15 3.44
C GLU A 107 -7.94 -9.53 3.99
N ASP A 108 -8.11 -8.80 5.09
CA ASP A 108 -7.05 -8.15 5.84
C ASP A 108 -6.90 -8.84 7.21
N PHE A 109 -5.77 -9.50 7.41
CA PHE A 109 -5.46 -10.28 8.61
C PHE A 109 -4.81 -9.46 9.73
N THR A 110 -4.81 -8.13 9.66
CA THR A 110 -4.20 -7.29 10.71
C THR A 110 -5.03 -7.34 12.00
N THR A 111 -4.81 -8.42 12.76
CA THR A 111 -5.31 -8.73 14.11
C THR A 111 -6.73 -8.23 14.34
N GLU A 112 -7.69 -9.13 14.14
CA GLU A 112 -8.88 -9.17 15.00
C GLU A 112 -8.40 -9.04 16.45
N MET A 113 -8.44 -7.83 17.00
CA MET A 113 -8.70 -7.67 18.43
C MET A 113 -10.16 -8.08 18.59
N ASP A 114 -10.38 -9.38 18.78
CA ASP A 114 -11.60 -10.04 19.23
C ASP A 114 -12.95 -9.36 18.87
N GLU A 115 -13.61 -9.84 17.82
CA GLU A 115 -15.00 -9.50 17.51
C GLU A 115 -16.05 -10.06 18.51
N GLU A 116 -15.69 -10.55 19.71
CA GLU A 116 -16.67 -11.04 20.71
C GLU A 116 -16.85 -10.15 21.96
N THR A 117 -16.25 -8.96 22.01
CA THR A 117 -16.71 -7.90 22.93
C THR A 117 -16.26 -6.54 22.43
N ASP A 118 -17.02 -5.91 21.52
CA ASP A 118 -17.35 -4.48 21.64
C ASP A 118 -18.28 -3.92 20.55
N HIS A 119 -19.59 -3.88 20.81
CA HIS A 119 -20.49 -2.94 20.14
C HIS A 119 -20.32 -1.49 20.65
N THR A 120 -19.21 -1.13 21.30
CA THR A 120 -19.03 0.13 22.02
C THR A 120 -17.55 0.60 22.19
N VAL A 121 -16.59 0.29 21.29
CA VAL A 121 -15.23 0.88 21.40
C VAL A 121 -15.08 1.97 20.34
N PRO A 122 -15.21 3.24 20.72
CA PRO A 122 -15.04 4.37 19.82
C PRO A 122 -13.57 4.47 19.41
N SER A 123 -13.35 4.98 18.19
CA SER A 123 -12.14 5.71 17.78
C SER A 123 -11.31 6.13 19.00
N SER A 124 -10.14 5.50 19.14
CA SER A 124 -9.31 5.62 20.33
C SER A 124 -9.28 7.07 20.83
N THR A 125 -9.41 7.29 22.14
CA THR A 125 -9.37 8.62 22.75
C THR A 125 -8.18 9.45 22.24
N ARG A 126 -7.09 8.79 21.82
CA ARG A 126 -5.94 9.38 21.15
C ARG A 126 -6.24 9.99 19.78
N SER A 127 -7.04 9.34 18.92
CA SER A 127 -7.45 9.89 17.62
C SER A 127 -8.40 11.07 17.78
N ARG A 128 -9.37 11.01 18.72
CA ARG A 128 -10.24 12.15 19.07
C ARG A 128 -9.47 13.31 19.69
N VAL A 129 -8.44 13.03 20.48
CA VAL A 129 -7.56 14.06 21.05
C VAL A 129 -6.65 14.63 19.97
N TYR A 130 -6.09 13.81 19.09
CA TYR A 130 -5.26 14.23 17.98
C TYR A 130 -6.05 15.09 16.99
N SER A 131 -7.27 14.70 16.60
CA SER A 131 -8.14 15.50 15.74
C SER A 131 -8.53 16.82 16.40
N LYS A 132 -8.90 16.83 17.70
CA LYS A 132 -9.18 18.07 18.43
C LYS A 132 -7.97 19.00 18.54
N ILE A 133 -6.77 18.45 18.73
CA ILE A 133 -5.51 19.21 18.75
C ILE A 133 -5.23 19.72 17.34
N ALA A 134 -5.32 18.88 16.31
CA ALA A 134 -5.10 19.27 14.93
C ALA A 134 -6.09 20.34 14.46
N ASP A 135 -7.37 20.27 14.85
CA ASP A 135 -8.40 21.26 14.53
C ASP A 135 -8.23 22.57 15.32
N SER A 136 -7.72 22.50 16.56
CA SER A 136 -7.47 23.69 17.38
C SER A 136 -6.17 24.42 16.98
N PHE A 137 -5.14 23.67 16.60
CA PHE A 137 -3.82 24.22 16.25
C PHE A 137 -3.61 24.38 14.74
N GLY A 138 -4.39 23.71 13.90
CA GLY A 138 -4.40 23.86 12.44
C GLY A 138 -4.65 25.30 11.98
N PRO A 139 -5.59 26.06 12.59
CA PRO A 139 -5.76 27.48 12.31
C PRO A 139 -4.59 28.35 12.78
N ILE A 140 -3.84 27.93 13.79
CA ILE A 140 -2.68 28.67 14.33
C ILE A 140 -1.46 28.48 13.42
N ILE A 141 -1.24 27.26 12.94
CA ILE A 141 -0.18 26.92 11.99
C ILE A 141 -0.53 27.46 10.59
N GLY A 142 -1.79 27.39 10.19
CA GLY A 142 -2.30 27.91 8.92
C GLY A 142 -2.35 29.43 8.81
N LYS A 143 -2.24 30.16 9.94
CA LYS A 143 -2.14 31.63 9.98
C LYS A 143 -0.72 32.17 9.81
N LYS A 144 0.33 31.32 9.75
CA LYS A 144 1.66 31.79 9.35
C LYS A 144 1.65 32.14 7.85
N PRO A 145 1.78 33.42 7.48
CA PRO A 145 1.78 33.81 6.08
C PRO A 145 2.97 33.14 5.37
N GLY A 146 2.69 32.43 4.27
CA GLY A 146 3.69 31.78 3.44
C GLY A 146 3.71 30.25 3.47
N VAL A 147 3.27 29.59 4.55
CA VAL A 147 3.35 28.11 4.65
C VAL A 147 2.35 27.42 3.71
N ARG A 148 1.11 27.91 3.67
CA ARG A 148 0.08 27.39 2.75
C ARG A 148 0.46 27.66 1.29
N GLN A 149 1.07 28.81 1.00
CA GLN A 149 1.50 29.16 -0.35
C GLN A 149 2.70 28.30 -0.80
N LEU A 150 3.63 28.01 0.12
CA LEU A 150 4.77 27.13 -0.13
C LEU A 150 4.32 25.69 -0.39
N ALA A 151 3.39 25.16 0.41
CA ALA A 151 2.82 23.82 0.21
C ALA A 151 2.07 23.70 -1.13
N VAL A 152 1.27 24.72 -1.48
CA VAL A 152 0.57 24.78 -2.78
C VAL A 152 1.55 24.86 -3.96
N ASN A 153 2.65 25.61 -3.82
CA ASN A 153 3.67 25.72 -4.86
C ASN A 153 4.43 24.40 -5.06
N ILE A 154 4.76 23.68 -3.98
CA ILE A 154 5.42 22.37 -4.04
C ILE A 154 4.50 21.31 -4.66
N HIS A 155 3.21 21.34 -4.30
CA HIS A 155 2.23 20.39 -4.86
C HIS A 155 1.98 20.65 -6.35
N ARG A 156 1.85 21.92 -6.77
CA ARG A 156 1.69 22.30 -8.18
C ARG A 156 2.93 22.05 -9.03
N SER A 157 4.14 22.13 -8.46
CA SER A 157 5.37 21.78 -9.18
C SER A 157 5.55 20.28 -9.37
N CYS A 158 4.83 19.44 -8.60
CA CYS A 158 4.94 17.97 -8.69
C CYS A 158 3.77 17.29 -9.41
N GLY A 159 2.65 17.98 -9.65
CA GLY A 159 1.38 17.36 -10.05
C GLY A 159 0.76 17.87 -11.35
N ALA A 160 1.56 18.24 -12.35
CA ALA A 160 1.03 18.52 -13.69
C ALA A 160 1.29 17.32 -14.60
N HIS A 161 0.19 16.71 -15.05
CA HIS A 161 0.02 15.68 -16.08
C HIS A 161 -0.37 14.29 -15.55
N CYS A 162 -1.69 14.10 -15.42
CA CYS A 162 -2.32 12.87 -15.89
C CYS A 162 -2.18 12.78 -17.42
#